data_AF-A0A4Y1ZEH9-F1
#
_entry.id   AF-A0A4Y1ZEH9-F1
#
_cell.length_a   1.000
_cell.length_b   1.000
_cell.length_c   1.000
_cell.angle_alpha   90.00
_cell.angle_beta   90.00
_cell.angle_gamma   90.00
#
_symmetry.space_group_name_H-M   'P 1'
#
loop_
_entity.id
_entity.type
_entity.pdbx_description
1 polymer ?
#
loop_
_entity_poly.entity_id
_entity_poly.type
_entity_poly.pdbx_seq_one_letter_code
_entity_poly.pdbx_strand_id
1 'polypeptide(L)'
;MKTRTFSKMKEKQTTDQAASLYKQLEKGVDFLRTGQHDQHIQITQVVWVTTCGTGDAAETAMLCGLIWTVKASLLPWVNAMSSDHPRINVVPAYQRKCLNSALSCMFQMRFGDAIAMIRKLRSQLKEG
;
A
#
# COMPACT_ATOMS: atom_id res chain seq x y z
N MET A 1 13.94 -43.42 -13.23
CA MET A 1 12.97 -43.31 -12.11
C MET A 1 13.43 -42.28 -11.07
N LYS A 2 13.65 -41.00 -11.43
CA LYS A 2 14.04 -39.91 -10.49
C LYS A 2 13.28 -38.59 -10.72
N THR A 3 12.47 -38.50 -11.77
CA THR A 3 11.76 -37.28 -12.17
C THR A 3 10.46 -37.01 -11.40
N ARG A 4 9.83 -38.02 -10.79
CA ARG A 4 8.57 -37.85 -10.05
C ARG A 4 8.75 -37.18 -8.67
N THR A 5 9.91 -37.32 -8.04
CA THR A 5 10.14 -36.84 -6.67
C THR A 5 10.40 -35.33 -6.63
N PHE A 6 11.11 -34.79 -7.62
CA PHE A 6 11.39 -33.34 -7.70
C PHE A 6 10.14 -32.50 -8.00
N SER A 7 9.22 -32.98 -8.85
CA SER A 7 7.95 -32.28 -9.10
C SER A 7 7.06 -32.25 -7.85
N LYS A 8 6.99 -33.34 -7.08
CA LYS A 8 6.24 -33.38 -5.82
C LYS A 8 6.84 -32.48 -4.73
N MET A 9 8.17 -32.31 -4.69
CA MET A 9 8.82 -31.39 -3.75
C MET A 9 8.59 -29.92 -4.12
N LYS A 10 8.59 -29.56 -5.41
CA LYS A 10 8.27 -28.19 -5.85
C LYS A 10 6.82 -27.84 -5.51
N GLU A 11 5.88 -28.75 -5.76
CA GLU A 11 4.46 -28.52 -5.52
C GLU A 11 4.14 -28.39 -4.02
N LYS A 12 4.70 -29.25 -3.16
CA LYS A 12 4.57 -29.14 -1.70
C LYS A 12 5.18 -27.86 -1.14
N GLN A 13 6.36 -27.49 -1.61
CA GLN A 13 7.04 -26.29 -1.12
C GLN A 13 6.31 -25.01 -1.53
N THR A 14 5.73 -24.97 -2.73
CA THR A 14 4.91 -23.85 -3.19
C THR A 14 3.59 -23.75 -2.42
N THR A 15 2.92 -24.86 -2.07
CA THR A 15 1.69 -24.82 -1.27
C THR A 15 1.92 -24.48 0.20
N ASP A 16 2.99 -25.01 0.82
CA ASP A 16 3.33 -24.70 2.21
C ASP A 16 3.77 -23.23 2.37
N GLN A 17 4.54 -22.69 1.41
CA GLN A 17 4.89 -21.27 1.42
C GLN A 17 3.66 -20.38 1.20
N ALA A 18 2.79 -20.74 0.26
CA ALA A 18 1.56 -19.99 0.02
C ALA A 18 0.68 -19.92 1.27
N ALA A 19 0.49 -21.04 1.98
CA ALA A 19 -0.31 -21.08 3.21
C ALA A 19 0.23 -20.16 4.32
N SER A 20 1.56 -20.07 4.47
CA SER A 20 2.18 -19.17 5.45
C SER A 20 2.05 -17.69 5.07
N LEU A 21 2.13 -17.37 3.77
CA LEU A 21 1.90 -16.02 3.25
C LEU A 21 0.44 -15.60 3.41
N TYR A 22 -0.51 -16.50 3.11
CA TYR A 22 -1.95 -16.24 3.32
C TYR A 22 -2.27 -15.92 4.77
N LYS A 23 -1.71 -16.66 5.74
CA LYS A 23 -1.89 -16.35 7.17
C LYS A 23 -1.29 -15.00 7.59
N GLN A 24 -0.21 -14.55 6.95
CA GLN A 24 0.35 -13.22 7.20
C GLN A 24 -0.52 -12.12 6.59
N LEU A 25 -1.05 -12.36 5.39
CA LEU A 25 -2.00 -11.47 4.73
C LEU A 25 -3.29 -11.33 5.54
N GLU A 26 -3.83 -12.44 6.05
CA GLU A 26 -5.05 -12.45 6.88
C GLU A 26 -4.87 -11.62 8.16
N LYS A 27 -3.76 -11.77 8.88
CA LYS A 27 -3.44 -10.93 10.04
C LYS A 27 -3.31 -9.45 9.67
N GLY A 28 -2.74 -9.15 8.51
CA GLY A 28 -2.71 -7.79 7.97
C GLY A 28 -4.11 -7.26 7.72
N VAL A 29 -4.98 -8.04 7.10
CA VAL A 29 -6.38 -7.68 6.84
C VAL A 29 -7.16 -7.47 8.16
N ASP A 30 -6.98 -8.33 9.15
CA ASP A 30 -7.62 -8.19 10.47
C ASP A 30 -7.11 -6.97 11.24
N PHE A 31 -5.82 -6.67 11.14
CA PHE A 31 -5.24 -5.44 11.69
C PHE A 31 -5.84 -4.20 11.03
N LEU A 32 -5.98 -4.22 9.69
CA LEU A 32 -6.60 -3.15 8.93
C LEU A 32 -8.09 -2.99 9.26
N ARG A 33 -8.81 -4.10 9.50
CA ARG A 33 -10.22 -4.09 9.94
C ARG A 33 -10.39 -3.52 11.35
N THR A 34 -9.42 -3.77 12.24
CA THR A 34 -9.47 -3.30 13.63
C THR A 34 -9.13 -1.81 13.75
N GLY A 35 -8.27 -1.27 12.88
CA GLY A 35 -7.94 0.16 12.85
C GLY A 35 -9.03 1.08 12.27
N GLN A 36 -10.11 0.52 11.72
CA GLN A 36 -11.13 1.29 10.97
C GLN A 36 -12.18 1.99 11.85
N HIS A 37 -12.13 1.85 13.17
CA HIS A 37 -13.26 2.17 14.04
C HIS A 37 -13.39 3.66 14.45
N ASP A 38 -12.44 4.54 14.13
CA ASP A 38 -12.51 5.94 14.59
C ASP A 38 -11.87 6.95 13.63
N GLN A 39 -12.53 7.23 12.49
CA GLN A 39 -12.06 8.24 11.55
C GLN A 39 -13.21 9.20 11.20
N HIS A 40 -13.36 10.25 12.01
CA HIS A 40 -14.17 11.44 11.70
C HIS A 40 -13.66 12.26 10.49
N ILE A 41 -12.68 11.73 9.75
CA ILE A 41 -11.99 12.38 8.64
C ILE A 41 -12.40 11.66 7.36
N GLN A 42 -13.32 12.27 6.60
CA GLN A 42 -13.75 11.75 5.30
C GLN A 42 -12.75 12.22 4.25
N ILE A 43 -12.08 11.27 3.60
CA ILE A 43 -11.25 11.55 2.43
C ILE A 43 -12.14 11.41 1.19
N THR A 44 -12.20 12.43 0.35
CA THR A 44 -13.06 12.41 -0.84
C THR A 44 -12.35 11.83 -2.05
N GLN A 45 -11.04 12.08 -2.20
CA GLN A 45 -10.31 11.59 -3.37
C GLN A 45 -8.86 11.30 -3.02
N VAL A 46 -8.38 10.12 -3.37
CA VAL A 46 -6.95 9.77 -3.26
C VAL A 46 -6.41 9.41 -4.63
N VAL A 47 -5.32 10.08 -5.03
CA VAL A 47 -4.58 9.86 -6.26
C VAL A 47 -3.13 9.60 -5.89
N TRP A 48 -2.60 8.40 -6.20
CA TRP A 48 -1.22 8.05 -5.90
C TRP A 48 -0.47 7.55 -7.13
N VAL A 49 0.37 8.40 -7.71
CA VAL A 49 1.18 8.08 -8.89
C VAL A 49 2.63 7.88 -8.47
N THR A 50 3.24 6.77 -8.86
CA THR A 50 4.70 6.59 -8.69
C THR A 50 5.34 6.28 -10.03
N THR A 51 6.38 7.02 -10.38
CA THR A 51 7.22 6.78 -11.54
C THR A 51 8.53 6.14 -11.08
N CYS A 52 8.90 4.99 -11.64
CA CYS A 52 10.09 4.23 -11.27
C CYS A 52 10.87 3.80 -12.51
N GLY A 53 12.18 4.02 -12.52
CA GLY A 53 13.07 3.70 -13.62
C GLY A 53 14.49 3.53 -13.13
N THR A 54 15.18 2.49 -13.60
CA THR A 54 16.59 2.22 -13.26
C THR A 54 17.51 2.29 -14.48
N GLY A 55 16.97 2.54 -15.67
CA GLY A 55 17.72 2.51 -16.93
C GLY A 55 18.00 1.11 -17.48
N ASP A 56 17.77 0.07 -16.68
CA ASP A 56 17.70 -1.33 -17.10
C ASP A 56 16.25 -1.83 -16.99
N ALA A 57 15.78 -2.59 -17.99
CA ALA A 57 14.39 -3.00 -18.06
C ALA A 57 14.01 -4.06 -17.01
N ALA A 58 14.90 -5.01 -16.72
CA ALA A 58 14.64 -6.07 -15.75
C ALA A 58 14.64 -5.50 -14.32
N GLU A 59 15.61 -4.66 -14.00
CA GLU A 59 15.65 -3.96 -12.72
C GLU A 59 14.46 -3.01 -12.53
N THR A 60 14.06 -2.27 -13.57
CA THR A 60 12.88 -1.40 -13.52
C THR A 60 11.61 -2.20 -13.26
N ALA A 61 11.44 -3.36 -13.91
CA ALA A 61 10.29 -4.23 -13.70
C ALA A 61 10.23 -4.76 -12.25
N MET A 62 11.37 -5.20 -11.70
CA MET A 62 11.44 -5.64 -10.30
C MET A 62 11.11 -4.50 -9.33
N LEU A 63 11.70 -3.32 -9.54
CA LEU A 63 11.46 -2.15 -8.69
C LEU A 63 9.99 -1.72 -8.72
N CYS A 64 9.39 -1.63 -9.90
CA CYS A 64 8.00 -1.25 -10.03
C CYS A 64 7.05 -2.32 -9.46
N GLY A 65 7.39 -3.61 -9.56
CA GLY A 65 6.64 -4.70 -8.92
C GLY A 65 6.68 -4.64 -7.39
N LEU A 66 7.86 -4.36 -6.81
CA LEU A 66 8.00 -4.13 -5.36
C LEU A 66 7.18 -2.93 -4.89
N ILE A 67 7.29 -1.80 -5.61
CA ILE A 67 6.51 -0.58 -5.31
C ILE A 67 5.01 -0.88 -5.40
N TRP A 68 4.56 -1.59 -6.42
CA TRP A 68 3.16 -1.97 -6.56
C TRP A 68 2.67 -2.84 -5.41
N THR A 69 3.50 -3.79 -4.95
CA THR A 69 3.16 -4.69 -3.83
C THR A 69 2.97 -3.91 -2.54
N VAL A 70 3.86 -2.96 -2.26
CA VAL A 70 3.73 -2.06 -1.09
C VAL A 70 2.50 -1.16 -1.21
N LYS A 71 2.22 -0.62 -2.40
CA LYS A 71 1.00 0.16 -2.62
C LYS A 71 -0.27 -0.68 -2.43
N ALA A 72 -0.26 -1.92 -2.89
CA ALA A 72 -1.37 -2.86 -2.80
C ALA A 72 -1.69 -3.28 -1.36
N SER A 73 -0.70 -3.33 -0.47
CA SER A 73 -0.99 -3.59 0.95
C SER A 73 -1.64 -2.40 1.66
N LEU A 74 -1.45 -1.18 1.16
CA LEU A 74 -2.04 0.05 1.71
C LEU A 74 -3.42 0.37 1.12
N LEU A 75 -3.77 -0.21 -0.03
CA LEU A 75 -5.04 -0.05 -0.74
C LEU A 75 -6.29 -0.26 0.14
N PRO A 76 -6.39 -1.30 1.00
CA PRO A 76 -7.55 -1.49 1.85
C PRO A 76 -7.73 -0.37 2.88
N TRP A 77 -6.63 0.21 3.38
CA TRP A 77 -6.69 1.32 4.32
C TRP A 77 -7.12 2.62 3.63
N VAL A 78 -6.59 2.86 2.43
CA VAL A 78 -6.99 4.00 1.60
C VAL A 78 -8.46 3.90 1.21
N ASN A 79 -8.94 2.72 0.80
CA ASN A 79 -10.36 2.48 0.51
C ASN A 79 -11.26 2.68 1.73
N ALA A 80 -10.79 2.30 2.92
CA ALA A 80 -11.53 2.48 4.16
C ALA A 80 -11.71 3.95 4.57
N MET A 81 -10.74 4.81 4.23
CA MET A 81 -10.79 6.25 4.53
C MET A 81 -11.42 7.08 3.41
N SER A 82 -11.42 6.55 2.18
CA SER A 82 -11.89 7.25 0.98
C SER A 82 -13.35 6.91 0.69
N SER A 83 -14.20 7.92 0.58
CA SER A 83 -15.59 7.72 0.16
C SER A 83 -15.72 7.41 -1.35
N ASP A 84 -14.70 7.77 -2.14
CA ASP A 84 -14.60 7.51 -3.59
C ASP A 84 -13.50 6.49 -3.92
N HIS A 85 -13.56 5.90 -5.12
CA HIS A 85 -12.61 4.89 -5.59
C HIS A 85 -11.20 5.50 -5.76
N PRO A 86 -10.19 5.10 -4.97
CA PRO A 86 -8.87 5.70 -5.04
C PRO A 86 -8.16 5.33 -6.35
N ARG A 87 -7.48 6.30 -6.96
CA ARG A 87 -6.75 6.12 -8.22
C ARG A 87 -5.26 5.95 -7.94
N ILE A 88 -4.78 4.72 -8.00
CA ILE A 88 -3.38 4.39 -7.74
C ILE A 88 -2.72 3.92 -9.03
N ASN A 89 -1.62 4.57 -9.42
CA ASN A 89 -0.90 4.26 -10.65
C ASN A 89 0.60 4.11 -10.39
N VAL A 90 1.23 3.21 -11.13
CA VAL A 90 2.69 3.06 -11.19
C VAL A 90 3.12 3.11 -12.64
N VAL A 91 3.92 4.11 -12.98
CA VAL A 91 4.38 4.39 -14.35
C VAL A 91 5.86 3.97 -14.45
N PRO A 92 6.19 2.90 -15.19
CA PRO A 92 7.58 2.52 -15.37
C PRO A 92 8.28 3.46 -16.36
N ALA A 93 9.47 3.93 -16.00
CA ALA A 93 10.32 4.79 -16.80
C ALA A 93 11.60 4.03 -17.22
N TYR A 94 11.47 3.16 -18.20
CA TYR A 94 12.58 2.27 -18.63
C TYR A 94 13.82 3.00 -19.16
N GLN A 95 13.66 4.21 -19.65
CA GLN A 95 14.72 4.96 -20.36
C GLN A 95 15.58 5.83 -19.42
N ARG A 96 15.18 6.03 -18.17
CA ARG A 96 15.88 6.93 -17.23
C ARG A 96 15.88 6.38 -15.80
N LYS A 97 16.95 6.68 -15.06
CA LYS A 97 17.04 6.43 -13.61
C LYS A 97 16.22 7.48 -12.86
N CYS A 98 15.04 7.12 -12.36
CA CYS A 98 14.20 8.00 -11.56
C CYS A 98 13.30 7.22 -10.58
N LEU A 99 13.05 7.79 -9.41
CA LEU A 99 12.03 7.34 -8.48
C LEU A 99 11.28 8.57 -7.99
N ASN A 100 10.05 8.75 -8.46
CA ASN A 100 9.21 9.89 -8.11
C ASN A 100 7.85 9.37 -7.65
N SER A 101 7.40 9.77 -6.46
CA SER A 101 6.11 9.34 -5.91
C SER A 101 5.28 10.56 -5.53
N ALA A 102 4.17 10.77 -6.23
CA ALA A 102 3.22 11.84 -5.98
C ALA A 102 1.95 11.25 -5.35
N LEU A 103 1.70 11.60 -4.10
CA LEU A 103 0.45 11.33 -3.38
C LEU A 103 -0.36 12.63 -3.34
N SER A 104 -1.56 12.62 -3.91
CA SER A 104 -2.50 13.73 -3.88
C SER A 104 -3.80 13.25 -3.23
N CYS A 105 -4.26 13.96 -2.22
CA CYS A 105 -5.41 13.56 -1.40
C CYS A 105 -6.31 14.78 -1.16
N MET A 106 -7.62 14.64 -1.33
CA MET A 106 -8.62 15.65 -1.00
C MET A 106 -9.37 15.23 0.25
N PHE A 107 -9.21 15.99 1.33
CA PHE A 107 -9.90 15.78 2.60
C PHE A 107 -11.13 16.69 2.67
N GLN A 108 -12.28 16.14 3.05
CA GLN A 108 -13.46 16.93 3.38
C GLN A 108 -13.78 16.80 4.86
N MET A 109 -13.51 17.87 5.60
CA MET A 109 -13.79 17.98 7.03
C MET A 109 -14.67 19.20 7.30
N ARG A 110 -15.53 19.09 8.31
CA ARG A 110 -16.23 20.27 8.86
C ARG A 110 -15.21 21.15 9.57
N PHE A 111 -15.28 22.48 9.36
CA PHE A 111 -14.30 23.42 9.90
C PHE A 111 -14.06 23.29 11.42
N GLY A 112 -15.08 22.93 12.20
CA GLY A 112 -14.96 22.74 13.66
C GLY A 112 -14.01 21.60 14.05
N ASP A 113 -14.12 20.46 13.37
CA ASP A 113 -13.33 19.26 13.65
C ASP A 113 -11.87 19.45 13.22
N ALA A 114 -11.65 20.13 12.09
CA ALA A 114 -10.31 20.48 11.61
C ALA A 114 -9.55 21.35 12.63
N ILE A 115 -10.21 22.34 13.23
CA ILE A 115 -9.59 23.20 14.24
C ILE A 115 -9.27 22.43 15.53
N ALA A 116 -10.16 21.52 15.96
CA ALA A 116 -9.92 20.67 17.12
C ALA A 116 -8.72 19.73 16.92
N MET A 117 -8.62 19.11 15.74
CA MET A 117 -7.49 18.25 15.37
C MET A 117 -6.18 19.04 15.37
N ILE A 118 -6.14 20.23 14.75
CA ILE A 118 -4.94 21.09 14.72
C ILE A 118 -4.52 21.52 16.13
N ARG A 119 -5.48 21.83 17.01
CA ARG A 119 -5.17 22.18 18.41
C ARG A 119 -4.54 21.00 19.15
N LYS A 120 -5.09 19.80 18.99
CA LYS A 120 -4.57 18.57 19.61
C LYS A 120 -3.19 18.19 19.06
N LEU A 121 -2.98 18.33 17.76
CA LEU A 121 -1.67 18.09 17.14
C LEU A 121 -0.61 19.07 17.66
N ARG A 122 -0.96 20.35 17.80
CA ARG A 122 -0.05 21.37 18.35
C ARG A 122 0.28 21.15 19.83
N SER A 123 -0.64 20.58 20.62
CA SER A 123 -0.31 20.29 22.03
C SER A 123 0.71 19.15 22.13
N GLN A 124 0.57 18.11 21.30
CA GLN A 124 1.49 16.96 21.28
C GLN A 124 2.90 17.33 20.79
N LEU A 125 3.02 18.29 19.87
CA LEU A 125 4.32 18.79 19.39
C LEU A 125 5.01 19.73 20.39
N LYS A 126 4.28 20.29 21.36
CA LYS A 126 4.83 21.19 22.37
C LYS A 126 5.39 20.44 23.59
N GLU A 127 5.12 19.14 23.70
CA GLU A 127 5.55 18.27 24.79
C GLU A 127 6.82 17.45 24.45
N GLY A 128 7.41 17.66 23.26
CA GLY A 128 8.63 17.01 22.79
C GLY A 128 9.82 17.94 22.65
#